data_AF-A6KC97-F1
#
_entry.id   AF-A6KC97-F1
#
_cell.length_a   1.000
_cell.length_b   1.000
_cell.length_c   1.000
_cell.angle_alpha   90.00
_cell.angle_beta   90.00
_cell.angle_gamma   90.00
#
_symmetry.space_group_name_H-M   'P 1'
#
loop_
_entity.id
_entity.type
_entity.pdbx_description
1 polymer ?
#
loop_
_entity_poly.entity_id
_entity_poly.type
_entity_poly.pdbx_seq_one_letter_code
_entity_poly.pdbx_strand_id
1 'polypeptide(L)'
;MLEEERKKRKQFQDLGRKMLEDPQERERRERRERMERETNGNEDEEGRQKIREEKDKSKELHAIKERYLGGIKKRRRTRHLNDRKFVFEWDASEDTSIDYNPLYKERHQVQLLGRGFIAGIDLKQQKREQSRFYGDLMEKRRTLEEKEQEEARLRKLRKKEAKQRWDDRHWSQKKLDEMTDRDWRIFREDYSITTKGGKIPNPIRSWKDSSLPPHILEVIDKCGYKVRADWPRALCSRTVDVVGTGELCSFSI
;
A
#
# COMPACT_ATOMS: atom_id res chain seq x y z
N MET A 1 -11.60 -13.88 -32.90
CA MET A 1 -12.51 -13.44 -33.97
C MET A 1 -13.96 -13.89 -33.75
N LEU A 2 -14.40 -15.09 -34.18
CA LEU A 2 -15.82 -15.53 -34.07
C LEU A 2 -16.35 -15.63 -32.63
N GLU A 3 -15.52 -16.07 -31.70
CA GLU A 3 -15.90 -16.21 -30.29
C GLU A 3 -16.01 -14.85 -29.57
N GLU A 4 -15.24 -13.86 -30.04
CA GLU A 4 -15.29 -12.48 -29.54
C GLU A 4 -16.52 -11.73 -30.07
N GLU A 5 -16.92 -11.97 -31.32
CA GLU A 5 -18.19 -11.44 -31.85
C GLU A 5 -19.39 -12.04 -31.12
N ARG A 6 -19.36 -13.34 -30.83
CA ARG A 6 -20.43 -13.99 -30.05
C ARG A 6 -20.52 -13.44 -28.64
N LYS A 7 -19.37 -13.16 -27.99
CA LYS A 7 -19.32 -12.48 -26.69
C LYS A 7 -19.87 -11.06 -26.77
N LYS A 8 -19.46 -10.27 -27.77
CA LYS A 8 -19.96 -8.90 -27.97
C LYS A 8 -21.46 -8.86 -28.20
N ARG A 9 -22.01 -9.78 -29.01
CA ARG A 9 -23.45 -9.88 -29.28
C ARG A 9 -24.24 -10.24 -28.02
N LYS A 10 -23.72 -11.16 -27.21
CA LYS A 10 -24.33 -11.55 -25.92
C LYS A 10 -24.31 -10.39 -24.92
N GLN A 11 -23.17 -9.69 -24.81
CA GLN A 11 -23.05 -8.48 -23.98
C GLN A 11 -24.03 -7.39 -24.40
N PHE A 12 -24.21 -7.17 -25.70
CA PHE A 12 -25.13 -6.16 -26.22
C PHE A 12 -26.59 -6.50 -25.92
N GLN A 13 -26.99 -7.77 -26.03
CA GLN A 13 -28.31 -8.24 -25.63
C GLN A 13 -28.54 -8.13 -24.12
N ASP A 14 -27.56 -8.50 -23.30
CA ASP A 14 -27.63 -8.40 -21.84
C ASP A 14 -27.71 -6.93 -21.37
N LEU A 15 -26.99 -6.01 -22.04
CA LEU A 15 -27.07 -4.57 -21.81
C LEU A 15 -28.45 -4.00 -22.17
N GLY A 16 -29.00 -4.39 -23.33
CA GLY A 16 -30.35 -3.98 -23.73
C GLY A 16 -31.42 -4.46 -22.74
N ARG A 17 -31.26 -5.68 -22.21
CA ARG A 17 -32.15 -6.24 -21.19
C ARG A 17 -32.06 -5.48 -19.86
N LYS A 18 -30.85 -5.12 -19.43
CA LYS A 18 -30.61 -4.29 -18.21
C LYS A 18 -31.12 -2.85 -18.33
N MET A 19 -31.15 -2.29 -19.54
CA MET A 19 -31.65 -0.93 -19.79
C MET A 19 -33.19 -0.85 -19.79
N LEU A 20 -33.87 -1.97 -20.03
CA LEU A 20 -35.34 -2.07 -20.05
C LEU A 20 -35.92 -2.56 -18.70
N GLU A 21 -35.07 -2.88 -17.73
CA GLU A 21 -35.45 -3.33 -16.38
C GLU A 21 -35.97 -2.14 -15.56
N ASP A 22 -37.13 -2.27 -14.93
CA ASP A 22 -37.75 -1.23 -14.11
C ASP A 22 -36.78 -0.82 -12.97
N PRO A 23 -36.47 0.48 -12.78
CA PRO A 23 -35.59 0.95 -11.70
C PRO A 23 -35.94 0.38 -10.31
N GLN A 24 -37.22 0.17 -10.00
CA GLN A 24 -37.64 -0.42 -8.72
C GLN A 24 -37.34 -1.93 -8.62
N GLU A 25 -37.43 -2.66 -9.73
CA GLU A 25 -37.15 -4.10 -9.76
C GLU A 25 -35.64 -4.37 -9.68
N ARG A 26 -34.85 -3.53 -10.36
CA ARG A 26 -33.40 -3.54 -10.25
C ARG A 26 -32.92 -3.29 -8.82
N GLU A 27 -33.48 -2.31 -8.12
CA GLU A 27 -33.13 -2.01 -6.73
C GLU A 27 -33.47 -3.19 -5.79
N ARG A 28 -34.65 -3.80 -5.95
CA ARG A 28 -35.06 -4.99 -5.18
C ARG A 28 -34.14 -6.19 -5.41
N ARG A 29 -33.75 -6.42 -6.67
CA ARG A 29 -32.82 -7.47 -7.04
C ARG A 29 -31.42 -7.22 -6.50
N GLU A 30 -30.88 -6.02 -6.64
CA GLU A 30 -29.57 -5.65 -6.09
C GLU A 30 -29.57 -5.77 -4.56
N ARG A 31 -30.66 -5.41 -3.89
CA ARG A 31 -30.84 -5.61 -2.45
C ARG A 31 -30.87 -7.09 -2.06
N ARG A 32 -31.58 -7.93 -2.82
CA ARG A 32 -31.63 -9.38 -2.60
C ARG A 32 -30.27 -10.04 -2.85
N GLU A 33 -29.59 -9.71 -3.94
CA GLU A 33 -28.24 -10.21 -4.24
C GLU A 33 -27.22 -9.75 -3.19
N ARG A 34 -27.37 -8.54 -2.64
CA ARG A 34 -26.55 -8.05 -1.52
C ARG A 34 -26.79 -8.87 -0.26
N MET A 35 -28.05 -9.09 0.13
CA MET A 35 -28.41 -9.91 1.28
C MET A 35 -27.96 -11.36 1.11
N GLU A 36 -28.11 -11.96 -0.08
CA GLU A 36 -27.66 -13.33 -0.37
C GLU A 36 -26.12 -13.43 -0.33
N ARG A 37 -25.37 -12.43 -0.83
CA ARG A 37 -23.90 -12.39 -0.68
C ARG A 37 -23.45 -12.22 0.76
N GLU A 38 -24.13 -11.36 1.53
CA GLU A 38 -23.84 -11.14 2.94
C GLU A 38 -24.16 -12.39 3.78
N THR A 39 -25.26 -13.09 3.48
CA THR A 39 -25.66 -14.30 4.20
C THR A 39 -24.76 -15.49 3.86
N ASN A 40 -24.52 -15.77 2.57
CA ASN A 40 -23.64 -16.87 2.14
C ASN A 40 -22.19 -16.65 2.58
N GLY A 41 -21.69 -15.41 2.54
CA GLY A 41 -20.34 -15.08 2.99
C GLY A 41 -20.13 -15.35 4.48
N ASN A 42 -21.18 -15.12 5.29
CA ASN A 42 -21.15 -15.35 6.74
C ASN A 42 -21.21 -16.86 7.08
N GLU A 43 -22.06 -17.61 6.37
CA GLU A 43 -22.17 -19.07 6.54
C GLU A 43 -20.86 -19.81 6.15
N ASP A 44 -20.20 -19.36 5.08
CA ASP A 44 -18.89 -19.89 4.66
C ASP A 44 -17.78 -19.58 5.68
N GLU A 45 -17.82 -18.41 6.31
CA GLU A 45 -16.87 -17.99 7.34
C GLU A 45 -17.07 -18.75 8.65
N GLU A 46 -18.32 -18.91 9.09
CA GLU A 46 -18.68 -19.74 10.25
C GLU A 46 -18.28 -21.21 10.06
N GLY A 47 -18.49 -21.76 8.85
CA GLY A 47 -18.06 -23.11 8.52
C GLY A 47 -16.54 -23.30 8.65
N ARG A 48 -15.76 -22.35 8.12
CA ARG A 48 -14.29 -22.35 8.24
C ARG A 48 -13.83 -22.21 9.69
N GLN A 49 -14.52 -21.39 10.48
CA GLN A 49 -14.20 -21.20 11.89
C GLN A 49 -14.43 -22.49 12.69
N LYS A 50 -15.57 -23.17 12.48
CA LYS A 50 -15.86 -24.48 13.11
C LYS A 50 -14.79 -25.53 12.78
N ILE A 51 -14.38 -25.62 11.52
CA ILE A 51 -13.30 -26.54 11.09
C ILE A 51 -11.98 -26.20 11.79
N ARG A 52 -11.66 -24.91 11.93
CA ARG A 52 -10.44 -24.47 12.61
C ARG A 52 -10.46 -24.84 14.09
N GLU A 53 -11.58 -24.60 14.77
CA GLU A 53 -11.77 -24.95 16.17
C GLU A 53 -11.68 -26.46 16.40
N GLU A 54 -12.26 -27.28 15.51
CA GLU A 54 -12.15 -28.73 15.57
C GLU A 54 -10.69 -29.19 15.41
N LYS A 55 -9.95 -28.59 14.47
CA LYS A 55 -8.53 -28.85 14.29
C LYS A 55 -7.70 -28.47 15.52
N ASP A 56 -8.04 -27.36 16.17
CA ASP A 56 -7.36 -26.91 17.38
C ASP A 56 -7.64 -27.83 18.56
N LYS A 57 -8.89 -28.26 18.75
CA LYS A 57 -9.27 -29.27 19.75
C LYS A 57 -8.55 -30.59 19.53
N SER A 58 -8.42 -31.03 18.27
CA SER A 58 -7.67 -32.23 17.91
C SER A 58 -6.19 -32.12 18.28
N LYS A 59 -5.56 -30.97 18.00
CA LYS A 59 -4.17 -30.68 18.39
C LYS A 59 -3.99 -30.60 19.90
N GLU A 60 -4.94 -30.01 20.62
CA GLU A 60 -4.93 -29.95 22.08
C GLU A 60 -4.96 -31.37 22.69
N LEU A 61 -5.90 -32.21 22.23
CA LEU A 61 -5.99 -33.61 22.66
C LEU A 61 -4.72 -34.40 22.29
N HIS A 62 -4.12 -34.12 21.13
CA HIS A 62 -2.86 -34.74 20.73
C HIS A 62 -1.72 -34.34 21.68
N ALA A 63 -1.59 -33.05 22.02
CA ALA A 63 -0.59 -32.56 22.96
C ALA A 63 -0.77 -33.15 24.37
N ILE A 64 -2.01 -33.29 24.84
CA ILE A 64 -2.33 -33.97 26.11
C ILE A 64 -1.90 -35.43 26.05
N LYS A 65 -2.27 -36.16 24.98
CA LYS A 65 -1.90 -37.56 24.80
C LYS A 65 -0.38 -37.75 24.79
N GLU A 66 0.37 -36.95 24.02
CA GLU A 66 1.83 -37.04 23.97
C GLU A 66 2.50 -36.76 25.32
N ARG A 67 1.93 -35.83 26.12
CA ARG A 67 2.46 -35.49 27.45
C ARG A 67 2.31 -36.61 28.47
N TYR A 68 1.17 -37.30 28.49
CA TYR A 68 0.84 -38.29 29.53
C TYR A 68 1.09 -39.74 29.12
N LEU A 69 0.83 -40.10 27.87
CA LEU A 69 1.05 -41.46 27.35
C LEU A 69 2.48 -41.65 26.79
N GLY A 70 3.23 -40.55 26.67
CA GLY A 70 4.50 -40.52 25.96
C GLY A 70 4.31 -40.57 24.45
N GLY A 71 5.26 -40.00 23.72
CA GLY A 71 5.27 -39.99 22.27
C GLY A 71 6.68 -40.17 21.73
N ILE A 72 6.78 -40.67 20.50
CA ILE A 72 8.06 -40.76 19.78
C ILE A 72 8.43 -39.33 19.38
N LYS A 73 9.34 -38.70 20.14
CA LYS A 73 9.86 -37.38 19.82
C LYS A 73 10.60 -37.43 18.49
N LYS A 74 10.02 -36.82 17.45
CA LYS A 74 10.71 -36.63 16.16
C LYS A 74 11.96 -35.78 16.43
N ARG A 75 13.14 -36.37 16.21
CA ARG A 75 14.41 -35.64 16.30
C ARG A 75 14.42 -34.55 15.25
N ARG A 76 14.87 -33.34 15.63
CA ARG A 76 15.12 -32.26 14.66
C ARG A 76 16.10 -32.80 13.61
N ARG A 77 15.77 -32.61 12.33
CA ARG A 77 16.69 -32.96 11.25
C ARG A 77 17.89 -32.03 11.34
N THR A 78 19.01 -32.53 11.87
CA THR A 78 20.29 -31.80 11.84
C THR A 78 20.72 -31.65 10.38
N ARG A 79 21.03 -30.42 9.97
CA ARG A 79 21.51 -30.14 8.62
C ARG A 79 22.83 -30.90 8.41
N HIS A 80 22.91 -31.67 7.32
CA HIS A 80 24.10 -32.44 7.00
C HIS A 80 25.09 -31.54 6.24
N LEU A 81 26.36 -31.51 6.67
CA LEU A 81 27.42 -30.66 6.09
C LEU A 81 27.72 -30.90 4.59
N ASN A 82 27.10 -31.93 4.00
CA ASN A 82 27.39 -32.42 2.65
C ASN A 82 26.32 -31.99 1.63
N ASP A 83 25.28 -31.28 2.08
CA ASP A 83 24.23 -30.75 1.23
C ASP A 83 24.72 -29.44 0.60
N ARG A 84 25.09 -29.48 -0.70
CA ARG A 84 25.73 -28.36 -1.42
C ARG A 84 24.77 -27.20 -1.73
N LYS A 85 23.50 -27.35 -1.38
CA LYS A 85 22.48 -26.31 -1.56
C LYS A 85 22.42 -25.44 -0.31
N PHE A 86 23.03 -24.26 -0.39
CA PHE A 86 22.84 -23.23 0.62
C PHE A 86 21.39 -22.72 0.55
N VAL A 87 20.58 -23.11 1.53
CA VAL A 87 19.21 -22.59 1.71
C VAL A 87 19.30 -21.41 2.68
N PHE A 88 19.05 -20.21 2.15
CA PHE A 88 19.09 -18.97 2.92
C PHE A 88 17.79 -18.70 3.71
N GLU A 89 16.70 -19.36 3.32
CA GLU A 89 15.38 -19.20 3.95
C GLU A 89 15.18 -20.17 5.12
N TRP A 90 14.33 -19.78 6.07
CA TRP A 90 13.83 -20.65 7.12
C TRP A 90 12.68 -21.50 6.58
N ASP A 91 12.66 -22.79 6.91
CA ASP A 91 11.54 -23.66 6.58
C ASP A 91 10.35 -23.34 7.47
N ALA A 92 9.13 -23.30 6.91
CA ALA A 92 7.90 -23.06 7.66
C ALA A 92 7.62 -24.17 8.68
N SER A 93 8.19 -25.37 8.49
CA SER A 93 8.12 -26.45 9.49
C SER A 93 8.90 -26.15 10.77
N GLU A 94 9.80 -25.16 10.75
CA GLU A 94 10.55 -24.68 11.91
C GLU A 94 9.82 -23.57 12.69
N ASP A 95 8.62 -23.13 12.26
CA ASP A 95 7.80 -22.12 12.93
C ASP A 95 7.18 -22.65 14.23
N THR A 96 7.44 -21.95 15.34
CA THR A 96 6.96 -22.30 16.68
C THR A 96 5.76 -21.48 17.13
N SER A 97 5.25 -20.57 16.30
CA SER A 97 4.13 -19.67 16.66
C SER A 97 2.74 -20.32 16.53
N ILE A 98 2.65 -21.53 15.98
CA ILE A 98 1.40 -22.23 15.69
C ILE A 98 0.83 -22.89 16.95
N ASP A 99 0.16 -22.10 17.78
CA ASP A 99 -0.56 -22.61 18.96
C ASP A 99 -1.94 -23.18 18.59
N TYR A 100 -2.52 -24.01 19.46
CA TYR A 100 -3.93 -24.47 19.36
C TYR A 100 -4.85 -23.65 20.27
N ASN A 101 -4.35 -23.21 21.42
CA ASN A 101 -5.14 -22.48 22.40
C ASN A 101 -5.35 -21.02 21.96
N PRO A 102 -6.60 -20.52 21.91
CA PRO A 102 -6.93 -19.16 21.46
C PRO A 102 -6.20 -18.08 22.28
N LEU A 103 -5.95 -18.30 23.58
CA LEU A 103 -5.23 -17.35 24.44
C LEU A 103 -3.80 -17.07 23.95
N TYR A 104 -3.18 -18.04 23.28
CA TYR A 104 -1.82 -17.94 22.76
C TYR A 104 -1.78 -17.60 21.27
N LYS A 105 -2.89 -17.73 20.54
CA LYS A 105 -3.03 -17.23 19.17
C LYS A 105 -3.32 -15.74 19.15
N GLU A 106 -4.32 -15.31 19.90
CA GLU A 106 -4.77 -13.93 20.02
C GLU A 106 -4.23 -13.34 21.32
N ARG A 107 -2.90 -13.31 21.44
CA ARG A 107 -2.25 -12.77 22.62
C ARG A 107 -2.59 -11.31 22.74
N HIS A 108 -3.14 -10.92 23.89
CA HIS A 108 -3.41 -9.53 24.18
C HIS A 108 -2.10 -8.72 24.11
N GLN A 109 -2.00 -7.85 23.11
CA GLN A 109 -0.82 -7.01 22.93
C GLN A 109 -0.74 -5.97 24.05
N VAL A 110 0.48 -5.72 24.53
CA VAL A 110 0.71 -4.82 25.67
C VAL A 110 0.35 -3.39 25.28
N GLN A 111 -0.63 -2.80 25.97
CA GLN A 111 -1.14 -1.46 25.64
C GLN A 111 -0.38 -0.31 26.30
N LEU A 112 0.75 -0.55 27.00
CA LEU A 112 1.68 0.45 27.58
C LEU A 112 1.05 1.80 28.01
N LEU A 113 -0.03 1.74 28.80
CA LEU A 113 -0.81 2.90 29.29
C LEU A 113 -1.32 3.86 28.20
N GLY A 114 -1.49 3.38 26.96
CA GLY A 114 -1.90 4.16 25.80
C GLY A 114 -0.86 5.17 25.31
N ARG A 115 0.37 5.14 25.86
CA ARG A 115 1.41 6.15 25.58
C ARG A 115 2.71 5.56 25.03
N GLY A 116 3.00 4.29 25.33
CA GLY A 116 4.14 3.58 24.74
C GLY A 116 3.80 2.97 23.38
N PHE A 117 4.81 2.83 22.54
CA PHE A 117 4.71 2.24 21.20
C PHE A 117 5.80 1.19 21.00
N ILE A 118 5.51 0.17 20.19
CA ILE A 118 6.45 -0.87 19.80
C ILE A 118 7.51 -0.25 18.87
N ALA A 119 8.78 -0.62 19.05
CA ALA A 119 9.87 -0.10 18.23
C ALA A 119 9.78 -0.63 16.78
N GLY A 120 10.21 0.20 15.81
CA GLY A 120 10.33 -0.18 14.40
C GLY A 120 9.04 -0.13 13.58
N ILE A 121 7.86 -0.15 14.22
CA ILE A 121 6.56 -0.02 13.54
C ILE A 121 6.16 1.46 13.48
N ASP A 122 5.55 1.92 12.38
CA ASP A 122 5.08 3.30 12.25
C ASP A 122 4.11 3.66 13.39
N LEU A 123 4.43 4.73 14.12
CA LEU A 123 3.62 5.27 15.21
C LEU A 123 2.19 5.61 14.77
N LYS A 124 2.00 6.07 13.53
CA LYS A 124 0.67 6.40 13.01
C LYS A 124 -0.16 5.15 12.73
N GLN A 125 0.47 4.08 12.25
CA GLN A 125 -0.17 2.78 12.07
C GLN A 125 -0.54 2.19 13.43
N GLN A 126 0.40 2.16 14.37
CA GLN A 126 0.15 1.67 15.72
C GLN A 126 -1.00 2.43 16.41
N LYS A 127 -1.07 3.75 16.31
CA LYS A 127 -2.18 4.54 16.87
C LYS A 127 -3.54 4.23 16.25
N ARG A 128 -3.59 3.74 15.02
CA ARG A 128 -4.85 3.35 14.35
C ARG A 128 -5.29 1.95 14.75
N GLU A 129 -4.32 1.03 14.87
CA GLU A 129 -4.55 -0.37 15.23
C GLU A 129 -4.70 -0.58 16.75
N GLN A 130 -4.20 0.36 17.55
CA GLN A 130 -4.29 0.33 19.01
C GLN A 130 -5.76 0.31 19.46
N SER A 131 -6.03 -0.54 20.46
CA SER A 131 -7.33 -0.59 21.13
C SER A 131 -7.71 0.77 21.72
N ARG A 132 -8.96 1.19 21.48
CA ARG A 132 -9.50 2.49 21.93
C ARG A 132 -9.72 2.59 23.45
N PHE A 133 -9.47 1.51 24.19
CA PHE A 133 -9.69 1.43 25.62
C PHE A 133 -9.15 2.63 26.41
N TYR A 134 -7.88 3.00 26.21
CA TYR A 134 -7.29 4.14 26.92
C TYR A 134 -7.80 5.50 26.41
N GLY A 135 -8.29 5.59 25.17
CA GLY A 135 -8.94 6.80 24.65
C GLY A 135 -10.21 7.11 25.44
N ASP A 136 -11.10 6.13 25.52
CA ASP A 136 -12.38 6.24 26.25
C ASP A 136 -12.15 6.44 27.75
N LEU A 137 -11.14 5.76 28.32
CA LEU A 137 -10.78 5.91 29.73
C LEU A 137 -10.29 7.33 30.06
N MET A 138 -9.46 7.92 29.19
CA MET A 138 -8.97 9.28 29.36
C MET A 138 -10.09 10.31 29.20
N GLU A 139 -11.02 10.08 28.29
CA GLU A 139 -12.19 10.95 28.13
C GLU A 139 -13.09 10.96 29.37
N LYS A 140 -13.29 9.81 30.01
CA LYS A 140 -14.11 9.69 31.22
C LYS A 140 -13.44 10.28 32.47
N ARG A 141 -12.11 10.15 32.60
CA ARG A 141 -11.38 10.53 33.83
C ARG A 141 -10.92 11.99 33.87
N ARG A 142 -10.70 12.63 32.72
CA ARG A 142 -10.13 13.98 32.66
C ARG A 142 -11.13 15.06 33.04
N THR A 143 -10.63 16.10 33.71
CA THR A 143 -11.36 17.35 33.90
C THR A 143 -11.50 18.11 32.57
N LEU A 144 -12.37 19.12 32.53
CA LEU A 144 -12.54 19.94 31.33
C LEU A 144 -11.23 20.63 30.92
N GLU A 145 -10.51 21.19 31.89
CA GLU A 145 -9.24 21.88 31.64
C GLU A 145 -8.17 20.94 31.06
N GLU A 146 -8.05 19.72 31.59
CA GLU A 146 -7.11 18.71 31.07
C GLU A 146 -7.47 18.27 29.64
N LYS A 147 -8.77 18.23 29.31
CA LYS A 147 -9.23 17.95 27.94
C LYS A 147 -8.81 19.06 26.98
N GLU A 148 -8.99 20.31 27.37
CA GLU A 148 -8.59 21.47 26.56
C GLU A 148 -7.06 21.53 26.37
N GLN A 149 -6.28 21.26 27.42
CA GLN A 149 -4.82 21.20 27.32
C GLN A 149 -4.34 20.10 26.38
N GLU A 150 -4.92 18.89 26.46
CA GLU A 150 -4.58 17.81 25.54
C GLU A 150 -5.03 18.16 24.10
N GLU A 151 -6.20 18.75 23.92
CA GLU A 151 -6.67 19.17 22.60
C GLU A 151 -5.72 20.20 21.99
N ALA A 152 -5.28 21.19 22.76
CA ALA A 152 -4.30 22.18 22.33
C ALA A 152 -2.96 21.52 21.94
N ARG A 153 -2.50 20.53 22.71
CA ARG A 153 -1.31 19.73 22.39
C ARG A 153 -1.49 18.97 21.07
N LEU A 154 -2.61 18.27 20.91
CA LEU A 154 -2.94 17.52 19.70
C LEU A 154 -3.07 18.44 18.49
N ARG A 155 -3.63 19.64 18.64
CA ARG A 155 -3.72 20.64 17.58
C ARG A 155 -2.33 21.11 17.13
N LYS A 156 -1.42 21.40 18.08
CA LYS A 156 -0.02 21.73 17.77
C LYS A 156 0.68 20.58 17.05
N LEU A 157 0.48 19.34 17.49
CA LEU A 157 1.05 18.16 16.86
C LEU A 157 0.52 17.96 15.43
N ARG A 158 -0.81 18.05 15.24
CA ARG A 158 -1.46 17.98 13.93
C ARG A 158 -0.93 19.05 12.97
N LYS A 159 -0.69 20.28 13.46
CA LYS A 159 -0.08 21.35 12.65
C LYS A 159 1.34 21.01 12.23
N LYS A 160 2.17 20.45 13.12
CA LYS A 160 3.53 19.97 12.78
C LYS A 160 3.48 18.84 11.75
N GLU A 161 2.59 17.86 11.92
CA GLU A 161 2.41 16.75 10.97
C GLU A 161 1.87 17.21 9.62
N ALA A 162 0.99 18.22 9.58
CA ALA A 162 0.49 18.80 8.34
C ALA A 162 1.59 19.56 7.61
N LYS A 163 2.41 20.33 8.34
CA LYS A 163 3.58 21.02 7.77
C LYS A 163 4.57 20.01 7.18
N GLN A 164 4.94 18.98 7.94
CA GLN A 164 5.84 17.92 7.44
C GLN A 164 5.27 17.26 6.17
N ARG A 165 3.98 16.89 6.18
CA ARG A 165 3.32 16.32 5.00
C ARG A 165 3.30 17.26 3.81
N TRP A 166 3.18 18.57 4.03
CA TRP A 166 3.23 19.59 2.98
C TRP A 166 4.63 19.75 2.39
N ASP A 167 5.66 19.74 3.24
CA ASP A 167 7.05 19.87 2.82
C ASP A 167 7.54 18.61 2.09
N ASP A 168 7.11 17.42 2.54
CA ASP A 168 7.47 16.11 1.96
C ASP A 168 6.56 15.66 0.79
N ARG A 169 5.70 16.55 0.27
CA ARG A 169 4.85 16.24 -0.90
C ARG A 169 5.70 15.75 -2.07
N HIS A 170 5.13 14.83 -2.85
CA HIS A 170 5.74 14.41 -4.11
C HIS A 170 5.84 15.60 -5.09
N TRP A 171 6.94 15.67 -5.83
CA TRP A 171 7.23 16.81 -6.72
C TRP A 171 6.11 17.08 -7.73
N SER A 172 5.36 16.04 -8.15
CA SER A 172 4.24 16.19 -9.09
C SER A 172 3.10 17.09 -8.58
N GLN A 173 2.94 17.20 -7.26
CA GLN A 173 1.93 18.03 -6.60
C GLN A 173 2.47 19.41 -6.20
N LYS A 174 3.77 19.63 -6.34
CA LYS A 174 4.44 20.90 -6.02
C LYS A 174 4.49 21.80 -7.24
N LYS A 175 4.48 23.11 -7.01
CA LYS A 175 4.80 24.11 -8.05
C LYS A 175 6.30 24.11 -8.36
N LEU A 176 6.70 24.69 -9.49
CA LEU A 176 8.11 24.77 -9.88
C LEU A 176 8.93 25.60 -8.88
N ASP A 177 8.37 26.74 -8.43
CA ASP A 177 9.05 27.66 -7.50
C ASP A 177 9.23 27.07 -6.09
N GLU A 178 8.42 26.07 -5.74
CA GLU A 178 8.48 25.37 -4.45
C GLU A 178 9.44 24.15 -4.48
N MET A 179 10.07 23.86 -5.62
CA MET A 179 10.95 22.70 -5.76
C MET A 179 12.28 22.90 -5.03
N THR A 180 12.60 21.96 -4.15
CA THR A 180 13.90 21.90 -3.47
C THR A 180 14.88 20.98 -4.19
N ASP A 181 16.17 21.05 -3.88
CA ASP A 181 17.19 20.14 -4.43
C ASP A 181 16.90 18.66 -4.14
N ARG A 182 16.24 18.37 -3.01
CA ARG A 182 15.75 17.02 -2.68
C ARG A 182 14.71 16.57 -3.69
N ASP A 183 13.73 17.43 -3.98
CA ASP A 183 12.66 17.11 -4.94
C ASP A 183 13.22 16.91 -6.34
N TRP A 184 14.23 17.70 -6.73
CA TRP A 184 14.96 17.51 -8.00
C TRP A 184 15.75 16.21 -8.04
N ARG A 185 16.30 15.76 -6.91
CA ARG A 185 16.94 14.44 -6.81
C ARG A 185 15.91 13.32 -6.96
N ILE A 186 14.76 13.40 -6.27
CA ILE A 186 13.68 12.41 -6.41
C ILE A 186 13.16 12.38 -7.84
N PHE A 187 12.97 13.54 -8.47
CA PHE A 187 12.60 13.62 -9.88
C PHE A 187 13.60 12.87 -10.77
N ARG A 188 14.91 13.04 -10.56
CA ARG A 188 15.94 12.31 -11.30
C ARG A 188 15.89 10.80 -11.02
N GLU A 189 15.66 10.40 -9.77
CA GLU A 189 15.53 8.99 -9.38
C GLU A 189 14.31 8.33 -10.05
N ASP A 190 13.14 8.98 -10.02
CA ASP A 190 11.89 8.46 -10.61
C ASP A 190 12.01 8.25 -12.13
N TYR A 191 12.70 9.16 -12.83
CA TYR A 191 12.97 9.06 -14.27
C TYR A 191 14.30 8.35 -14.60
N SER A 192 14.97 7.76 -13.61
CA SER A 192 16.26 7.07 -13.78
C SER A 192 17.34 7.91 -14.49
N ILE A 193 17.33 9.23 -14.29
CA ILE A 193 18.27 10.18 -14.88
C ILE A 193 19.51 10.26 -13.98
N THR A 194 20.65 9.82 -14.52
CA THR A 194 21.96 10.02 -13.87
C THR A 194 22.76 11.06 -14.62
N THR A 195 23.36 11.99 -13.89
CA THR A 195 24.14 13.08 -14.48
C THR A 195 25.54 13.09 -13.88
N LYS A 196 26.54 13.23 -14.74
CA LYS A 196 27.95 13.39 -14.35
C LYS A 196 28.39 14.80 -14.76
N GLY A 197 28.98 15.55 -13.83
CA GLY A 197 29.43 16.93 -14.07
C GLY A 197 29.01 17.89 -12.96
N GLY A 198 29.69 19.04 -12.86
CA GLY A 198 29.35 20.10 -11.91
C GLY A 198 28.39 21.12 -12.52
N LYS A 199 27.49 21.69 -11.69
CA LYS A 199 26.52 22.75 -12.06
C LYS A 199 25.60 22.38 -13.25
N ILE A 200 24.93 21.23 -13.16
CA ILE A 200 23.91 20.82 -14.13
C ILE A 200 22.60 21.56 -13.81
N PRO A 201 21.94 22.19 -14.80
CA PRO A 201 20.65 22.84 -14.56
C PRO A 201 19.55 21.83 -14.25
N ASN A 202 18.48 22.31 -13.59
CA ASN A 202 17.36 21.45 -13.22
C ASN A 202 16.59 20.98 -14.45
N PRO A 203 16.17 19.70 -14.49
CA PRO A 203 15.44 19.14 -15.62
C PRO A 203 14.03 19.74 -15.74
N ILE A 204 13.46 19.72 -16.95
CA ILE A 204 12.15 20.29 -17.21
C ILE A 204 11.05 19.27 -16.84
N ARG A 205 10.15 19.66 -15.93
CA ARG A 205 9.02 18.83 -15.47
C ARG A 205 7.91 18.70 -16.51
N SER A 206 7.43 19.83 -17.04
CA SER A 206 6.37 19.89 -18.06
C SER A 206 6.75 20.89 -19.15
N TRP A 207 6.20 20.75 -20.36
CA TRP A 207 6.47 21.74 -21.43
C TRP A 207 6.01 23.14 -21.03
N LYS A 208 4.94 23.26 -20.24
CA LYS A 208 4.40 24.55 -19.77
C LYS A 208 5.31 25.26 -18.77
N ASP A 209 6.08 24.49 -18.01
CA ASP A 209 7.01 25.00 -17.00
C ASP A 209 8.40 25.30 -17.58
N SER A 210 8.57 25.12 -18.89
CA SER A 210 9.85 25.37 -19.56
C SER A 210 10.02 26.85 -19.93
N SER A 211 11.25 27.35 -19.89
CA SER A 211 11.61 28.69 -20.38
C SER A 211 11.71 28.75 -21.92
N LEU A 212 10.91 27.96 -22.63
CA LEU A 212 10.92 27.91 -24.11
C LEU A 212 10.01 29.00 -24.70
N PRO A 213 10.37 29.56 -25.88
CA PRO A 213 9.53 30.53 -26.56
C PRO A 213 8.13 29.99 -26.89
N PRO A 214 7.07 30.82 -26.87
CA PRO A 214 5.70 30.38 -27.10
C PRO A 214 5.48 29.67 -28.45
N HIS A 215 6.18 30.10 -29.50
CA HIS A 215 6.08 29.50 -30.83
C HIS A 215 6.59 28.04 -30.86
N ILE A 216 7.62 27.71 -30.08
CA ILE A 216 8.15 26.33 -29.96
C ILE A 216 7.15 25.45 -29.21
N LEU A 217 6.55 25.98 -28.14
CA LEU A 217 5.52 25.26 -27.39
C LEU A 217 4.31 24.90 -28.26
N GLU A 218 3.90 25.81 -29.15
CA GLU A 218 2.81 25.57 -30.09
C GLU A 218 3.14 24.48 -31.11
N VAL A 219 4.37 24.45 -31.62
CA VAL A 219 4.83 23.39 -32.53
C VAL A 219 4.87 22.03 -31.81
N ILE A 220 5.37 21.99 -30.57
CA ILE A 220 5.43 20.76 -29.75
C ILE A 220 4.02 20.21 -29.50
N ASP A 221 3.05 21.08 -29.21
CA ASP A 221 1.66 20.70 -29.00
C ASP A 221 1.01 20.19 -30.29
N LYS A 222 1.26 20.87 -31.43
CA LYS A 222 0.81 20.43 -32.76
C LYS A 222 1.38 19.07 -33.17
N CYS A 223 2.64 18.80 -32.83
CA CYS A 223 3.28 17.52 -33.08
C CYS A 223 2.78 16.40 -32.12
N GLY A 224 1.94 16.73 -31.14
CA GLY A 224 1.33 15.75 -30.26
C GLY A 224 2.29 15.15 -29.22
N TYR A 225 3.42 15.81 -28.94
CA TYR A 225 4.36 15.38 -27.89
C TYR A 225 3.82 15.68 -26.49
N LYS A 226 2.73 15.00 -26.12
CA LYS A 226 2.27 14.93 -24.73
C LYS A 226 3.26 14.11 -23.93
N VAL A 227 3.74 14.68 -22.82
CA VAL A 227 4.66 14.04 -21.88
C VAL A 227 4.11 12.67 -21.49
N ARG A 228 4.74 11.60 -21.96
CA ARG A 228 4.43 10.22 -21.58
C ARG A 228 5.71 9.54 -21.09
N ALA A 229 5.64 9.12 -19.83
CA ALA A 229 6.46 8.19 -19.04
C ALA A 229 7.99 8.26 -19.07
N ASP A 230 8.69 8.27 -20.22
CA ASP A 230 10.10 7.80 -20.23
C ASP A 230 11.06 8.68 -21.07
N TRP A 231 10.85 10.00 -21.14
CA TRP A 231 11.72 10.89 -21.93
C TRP A 231 12.89 11.49 -21.11
N PRO A 232 14.15 11.34 -21.54
CA PRO A 232 15.30 11.98 -20.88
C PRO A 232 15.33 13.49 -21.17
N ARG A 233 15.03 14.31 -20.15
CA ARG A 233 14.88 15.77 -20.25
C ARG A 233 16.06 16.55 -19.67
N ALA A 234 17.24 16.29 -20.21
CA ALA A 234 18.42 17.12 -19.97
C ALA A 234 18.58 18.14 -21.11
N LEU A 235 17.68 19.12 -21.19
CA LEU A 235 17.86 20.27 -22.08
C LEU A 235 18.78 21.28 -21.38
N CYS A 236 20.07 21.23 -21.72
CA CYS A 236 21.02 22.31 -21.43
C CYS A 236 21.86 22.53 -22.68
N SER A 237 21.99 23.79 -23.08
CA SER A 237 22.64 24.30 -24.30
C SER A 237 24.17 24.11 -24.36
N ARG A 238 24.68 22.96 -23.91
CA ARG A 238 26.08 22.55 -24.03
C ARG A 238 26.09 21.10 -24.49
N THR A 239 27.12 20.70 -25.23
CA THR A 239 27.30 19.33 -25.74
C THR A 239 27.06 18.30 -24.62
N VAL A 240 25.90 17.66 -24.61
CA VAL A 240 25.53 16.59 -23.68
C VAL A 240 25.51 15.28 -24.44
N ASP A 241 26.31 14.31 -24.01
CA ASP A 241 26.16 12.93 -24.43
C ASP A 241 24.96 12.33 -23.70
N VAL A 242 23.81 12.26 -24.39
CA VAL A 242 22.58 11.66 -23.84
C VAL A 242 22.55 10.19 -24.22
N VAL A 243 22.76 9.30 -23.26
CA VAL A 243 22.60 7.85 -23.45
C VAL A 243 21.16 7.48 -23.09
N GLY A 244 20.27 7.31 -24.08
CA GLY A 244 18.86 6.96 -23.83
C GLY A 244 17.96 6.89 -25.07
N THR A 245 16.73 6.40 -24.90
CA THR A 245 15.74 6.06 -25.97
C THR A 245 15.11 7.27 -26.69
N GLY A 246 15.74 8.44 -26.66
CA GLY A 246 15.18 9.73 -27.10
C GLY A 246 16.17 10.67 -27.76
N GLU A 247 17.17 10.17 -28.48
CA GLU A 247 18.23 11.00 -29.06
C GLU A 247 17.71 12.04 -30.09
N LEU A 248 16.63 11.72 -30.83
CA LEU A 248 16.20 12.53 -31.98
C LEU A 248 15.55 13.88 -31.65
N CYS A 249 14.91 14.04 -30.49
CA CYS A 249 14.22 15.30 -30.14
C CYS A 249 15.10 16.24 -29.29
N SER A 250 16.21 15.74 -28.75
CA SER A 250 17.11 16.50 -27.86
C SER A 250 18.12 17.36 -28.64
N PHE A 251 18.40 17.02 -29.90
CA PHE A 251 19.41 17.67 -30.74
C PHE A 251 18.87 18.70 -31.75
N SER A 252 17.55 18.84 -31.93
CA SER A 252 16.94 19.69 -32.97
C SER A 252 16.18 20.91 -32.43
N ILE A 253 16.72 21.59 -31.41
CA ILE A 253 16.28 22.94 -30.97
C ILE A 253 17.51 23.85 -30.89
#